data_AF-A0A961C1G7-F1
#
_entry.id   AF-A0A961C1G7-F1
#
_cell.length_a   1.000
_cell.length_b   1.000
_cell.length_c   1.000
_cell.angle_alpha   90.00
_cell.angle_beta   90.00
_cell.angle_gamma   90.00
#
_symmetry.space_group_name_H-M   'P 1'
#
loop_
_entity.id
_entity.type
_entity.pdbx_description
1 polymer ?
#
loop_
_entity_poly.entity_id
_entity_poly.type
_entity_poly.pdbx_seq_one_letter_code
_entity_poly.pdbx_strand_id
1 'polypeptide(L)' 'MTVDWDALHAAAVAAMGRAYAPYSRFPVGVAALVDDGRVVSGCNVENASYGVGLCAECGLVSELALTGGG' A
#
# COMPACT_ATOMS: atom_id res chain seq x y z
N MET A 1 0.17 1.37 22.56
CA MET A 1 0.97 0.87 21.43
C MET A 1 1.86 2.00 20.97
N THR A 2 3.18 1.83 20.99
CA THR A 2 4.12 2.82 20.45
C THR A 2 4.28 2.56 18.96
N VAL A 3 4.01 3.55 18.11
CA VAL A 3 4.16 3.41 16.66
C VAL A 3 5.63 3.62 16.30
N ASP A 4 6.24 2.62 15.66
CA ASP A 4 7.54 2.77 15.01
C ASP A 4 7.34 3.41 13.63
N TRP A 5 7.46 4.74 13.60
CA TRP A 5 7.22 5.53 12.39
C TRP A 5 8.26 5.27 11.30
N ASP A 6 9.50 4.97 11.67
CA ASP A 6 10.58 4.73 10.71
C ASP A 6 10.37 3.38 10.01
N ALA A 7 10.02 2.33 10.77
CA ALA A 7 9.67 1.04 10.20
C ALA A 7 8.42 1.13 9.30
N LEU A 8 7.39 1.89 9.72
CA LEU A 8 6.17 2.07 8.95
C LEU A 8 6.44 2.83 7.64
N HIS A 9 7.27 3.88 7.68
CA HIS A 9 7.70 4.60 6.48
C HIS A 9 8.51 3.70 5.54
N ALA A 10 9.46 2.92 6.08
CA ALA A 10 10.25 1.98 5.29
C ALA A 10 9.39 0.95 4.57
N ALA A 11 8.33 0.44 5.22
CA ALA A 11 7.37 -0.46 4.60
C ALA A 11 6.61 0.21 3.44
N ALA A 12 6.18 1.46 3.59
CA ALA A 12 5.53 2.21 2.52
C ALA A 12 6.46 2.43 1.32
N VAL A 13 7.74 2.78 1.57
CA VAL A 13 8.75 2.93 0.50
C VAL A 13 9.03 1.60 -0.20
N ALA A 14 9.10 0.50 0.55
CA ALA A 14 9.28 -0.83 -0.01
C ALA A 14 8.09 -1.25 -0.90
N ALA A 15 6.86 -0.91 -0.51
CA ALA A 15 5.66 -1.13 -1.32
C ALA A 15 5.67 -0.26 -2.58
N MET A 16 6.04 1.02 -2.46
CA MET A 16 6.18 1.94 -3.61
C MET A 16 7.11 1.37 -4.69
N GLY A 17 8.20 0.72 -4.30
CA GLY A 17 9.13 0.05 -5.22
C GLY A 17 8.51 -1.11 -6.03
N ARG A 18 7.30 -1.56 -5.69
CA ARG A 18 6.55 -2.61 -6.39
C ARG A 18 5.38 -2.08 -7.21
N ALA A 19 5.17 -0.77 -7.23
CA ALA A 19 4.10 -0.14 -8.01
C ALA A 19 4.18 -0.52 -9.49
N TYR A 20 3.03 -0.86 -10.07
CA TYR A 20 2.89 -0.97 -11.51
C TYR A 20 2.36 0.37 -12.02
N ALA A 21 3.25 1.27 -12.41
CA ALA A 21 2.89 2.62 -12.86
C ALA A 21 3.55 3.04 -14.20
N PRO A 22 3.41 2.24 -15.28
CA PRO A 22 4.09 2.54 -16.54
C PRO A 22 3.50 3.75 -17.29
N TYR A 23 2.27 4.16 -17.00
CA TYR A 23 1.59 5.21 -17.75
C TYR A 23 1.88 6.58 -17.16
N SER A 24 1.70 6.76 -15.84
CA SER A 24 2.01 8.06 -15.18
C SER A 24 3.49 8.22 -14.82
N ARG A 25 4.21 7.10 -14.63
CA ARG A 25 5.56 7.06 -14.03
C ARG A 25 5.60 7.65 -12.61
N PHE A 26 4.48 7.56 -11.90
CA PHE A 26 4.32 8.07 -10.55
C PHE A 26 4.05 6.91 -9.56
N PRO A 27 5.11 6.28 -9.02
CA PRO A 27 4.95 5.18 -8.07
C PRO A 27 4.50 5.73 -6.70
N VAL A 28 3.53 5.06 -6.11
CA VAL A 28 2.99 5.36 -4.78
C VAL A 28 2.95 4.08 -3.96
N GLY A 29 3.40 4.16 -2.72
CA GLY A 29 3.29 3.09 -1.74
C GLY A 29 2.67 3.62 -0.44
N VAL A 30 2.05 2.71 0.30
CA VAL A 30 1.40 3.00 1.58
C VAL A 30 1.63 1.82 2.53
N ALA A 31 1.66 2.11 3.83
CA ALA A 31 1.67 1.10 4.88
C ALA A 31 0.81 1.58 6.06
N ALA A 32 0.19 0.64 6.77
CA ALA A 32 -0.60 0.89 7.97
C ALA A 32 -0.27 -0.15 9.04
N LEU A 33 -0.18 0.32 10.28
CA LEU A 33 -0.09 -0.51 11.47
C LEU A 33 -1.52 -0.76 11.98
N VAL A 34 -1.94 -2.02 12.03
CA VAL A 34 -3.28 -2.41 12.50
C VAL A 34 -3.27 -2.72 14.00
N ASP A 35 -4.45 -2.81 14.63
CA ASP A 35 -4.60 -2.92 16.08
C ASP A 35 -4.06 -4.22 16.68
N ASP A 36 -3.99 -5.29 15.90
CA ASP A 36 -3.34 -6.55 16.25
C ASP A 36 -1.81 -6.56 16.03
N GLY A 37 -1.24 -5.41 15.65
CA GLY A 37 0.21 -5.18 15.57
C GLY A 37 0.84 -5.57 14.24
N ARG A 38 0.08 -6.10 13.28
CA ARG A 38 0.60 -6.34 11.91
C ARG A 38 0.80 -5.03 11.15
N VAL A 39 1.68 -5.07 10.16
CA VAL A 39 1.79 -4.02 9.14
C VAL A 39 1.19 -4.56 7.85
N VAL A 40 0.24 -3.84 7.29
CA VAL A 40 -0.32 -4.07 5.95
C VAL A 40 0.12 -2.94 5.03
N SER A 41 0.21 -3.19 3.74
CA SER A 41 0.83 -2.32 2.75
C SER A 41 0.15 -2.41 1.39
N GLY A 42 0.41 -1.42 0.55
CA GLY A 42 -0.14 -1.39 -0.80
C GLY A 42 0.68 -0.49 -1.71
N CYS A 43 0.50 -0.68 -3.01
CA CYS A 43 1.09 0.15 -4.05
C CYS A 43 0.08 0.38 -5.17
N ASN A 44 0.23 1.47 -5.91
CA ASN A 44 -0.66 1.73 -7.03
C ASN A 44 -0.41 0.73 -8.17
N VAL A 45 -1.51 0.28 -8.77
CA VAL A 45 -1.51 -0.62 -9.93
C VAL A 45 -2.34 0.04 -11.01
N GLU A 46 -1.65 0.57 -12.01
CA GLU A 46 -2.30 1.24 -13.13
C GLU A 46 -2.82 0.25 -14.16
N ASN A 47 -3.63 0.77 -15.07
CA ASN A 47 -4.15 0.03 -16.21
C ASN A 47 -4.25 0.97 -17.40
N ALA A 48 -4.14 0.43 -18.63
CA ALA A 48 -4.34 1.21 -19.85
C ALA A 48 -5.75 1.81 -19.92
N SER A 49 -6.75 1.12 -19.37
CA SER A 49 -8.06 1.70 -19.08
C SER A 49 -7.97 2.47 -17.77
N TYR A 50 -7.71 3.78 -17.85
CA TYR A 50 -7.35 4.59 -16.67
C TYR A 50 -8.42 4.57 -15.56
N GLY A 51 -9.69 4.34 -15.91
CA GLY A 51 -10.79 4.25 -14.94
C GLY A 51 -10.74 3.04 -14.00
N VAL A 52 -9.90 2.04 -14.26
CA VAL A 52 -9.74 0.85 -13.40
C VAL A 52 -8.38 0.78 -12.69
N GLY A 53 -7.57 1.83 -12.80
CA GLY A 53 -6.36 1.94 -12.00
C GLY A 53 -6.69 1.97 -10.51
N LEU A 54 -5.88 1.29 -9.70
CA LEU A 54 -6.06 1.25 -8.25
C LEU A 54 -4.99 2.07 -7.55
N CYS A 55 -5.46 2.84 -6.57
CA CYS A 55 -4.63 3.59 -5.66
C CYS A 55 -3.84 2.65 -4.73
N ALA A 56 -2.77 3.14 -4.11
CA ALA A 56 -1.97 2.32 -3.19
C ALA A 56 -2.80 1.90 -1.96
N GLU A 57 -3.65 2.80 -1.49
CA GLU A 57 -4.58 2.64 -0.37
C GLU A 57 -5.63 1.58 -0.67
N CYS A 58 -6.05 1.47 -1.93
CA CYS A 58 -6.99 0.46 -2.40
C CYS A 58 -6.37 -0.94 -2.25
N GLY A 59 -5.08 -1.07 -2.60
CA GLY A 59 -4.31 -2.30 -2.40
C GLY A 59 -4.13 -2.64 -0.91
N LEU A 60 -3.83 -1.63 -0.08
CA LEU A 60 -3.70 -1.82 1.37
C LEU A 60 -5.01 -2.27 2.02
N VAL A 61 -6.15 -1.67 1.68
CA VAL A 61 -7.47 -2.10 2.19
C VAL A 61 -7.78 -3.52 1.75
N SER A 62 -7.35 -3.91 0.54
CA SER A 62 -7.49 -5.29 0.08
C SER A 62 -6.65 -6.25 0.91
N GLU A 63 -5.38 -5.92 1.21
CA GLU A 63 -4.54 -6.73 2.09
C GLU A 63 -5.09 -6.79 3.52
N LEU A 64 -5.56 -5.66 4.07
CA LEU A 64 -6.24 -5.59 5.36
C LEU A 64 -7.39 -6.61 5.43
N ALA A 65 -8.31 -6.56 4.46
CA ALA A 65 -9.45 -7.46 4.41
C ALA A 65 -9.02 -8.94 4.26
N LEU A 66 -8.02 -9.22 3.42
CA LEU A 66 -7.52 -10.59 3.19
C LEU A 66 -6.82 -11.20 4.41
N THR A 67 -6.16 -10.37 5.22
CA THR A 67 -5.32 -10.82 6.32
C THR A 67 -6.00 -10.79 7.68
N GLY A 68 -7.28 -10.38 7.74
CA GLY A 68 -8.11 -10.52 8.94
C GLY A 68 -8.67 -9.22 9.52
N GLY A 69 -8.53 -8.08 8.83
CA GLY A 69 -8.99 -6.78 9.32
C GLY A 69 -8.07 -6.17 10.37
N GLY A 70 -8.67 -5.32 11.19
CA GLY A 70 -8.12 -4.64 12.37
C GLY A 70 -9.31 -4.22 13.22
#